data_AF-A0A2G6NIQ5-F1
#
_entry.id   AF-A0A2G6NIQ5-F1
#
_cell.length_a   1.000
_cell.length_b   1.000
_cell.length_c   1.000
_cell.angle_alpha   90.00
_cell.angle_beta   90.00
_cell.angle_gamma   90.00
#
_symmetry.space_group_name_H-M   'P 1'
#
loop_
_entity.id
_entity.type
_entity.pdbx_description
1 polymer ?
#
loop_
_entity_poly.entity_id
_entity_poly.type
_entity_poly.pdbx_seq_one_letter_code
_entity_poly.pdbx_strand_id
1 'polypeptide(L)'
;MHQVFKDPVRDGFGLGLISLFIVIGVFRIFPEKVSQGLFLSAALIGLFPAMKNAIRVSLLQKKMTLEIGVVALLLTLLISGYFFEAAIASLFLLVGSFLHLDFSWDAD
;
A
#
# COMPACT_ATOMS: atom_id res chain seq x y z
N MET A 1 4.18 15.24 11.75
CA MET A 1 5.34 15.07 10.84
C MET A 1 5.99 13.68 10.97
N HIS A 2 5.48 12.67 10.26
CA HIS A 2 6.22 11.42 10.02
C HIS A 2 6.21 11.18 8.51
N GLN A 3 7.35 11.43 7.87
CA GLN A 3 7.57 11.08 6.47
C GLN A 3 7.57 9.55 6.36
N VAL A 4 6.42 8.97 6.03
CA VAL A 4 6.26 7.54 5.75
C VAL A 4 7.22 7.11 4.62
N PHE A 5 7.57 8.06 3.74
CA PHE A 5 8.56 7.88 2.71
C PHE A 5 9.48 9.10 2.59
N LYS A 6 10.80 8.84 2.61
CA LYS A 6 11.87 9.85 2.62
C LYS A 6 12.67 9.89 1.30
N ASP A 7 12.42 8.94 0.39
CA ASP A 7 13.24 8.71 -0.80
C ASP A 7 12.38 8.76 -2.08
N PRO A 8 12.31 9.91 -2.76
CA PRO A 8 11.45 10.10 -3.94
C PRO A 8 11.74 9.11 -5.08
N VAL A 9 12.99 8.63 -5.19
CA VAL A 9 13.39 7.61 -6.18
C VAL A 9 12.77 6.25 -5.86
N ARG A 10 12.75 5.86 -4.58
CA ARG A 10 12.19 4.57 -4.14
C ARG A 10 10.67 4.55 -4.28
N ASP A 11 10.04 5.69 -4.02
CA ASP A 11 8.59 5.83 -4.02
C ASP A 11 8.05 5.88 -5.44
N GLY A 12 8.75 6.59 -6.34
CA GLY A 12 8.47 6.58 -7.77
C GLY A 12 8.67 5.19 -8.39
N PHE A 13 9.69 4.44 -7.96
CA PHE A 13 9.87 3.05 -8.38
C PHE A 13 8.73 2.13 -7.91
N GLY A 14 8.33 2.24 -6.64
CA GLY A 14 7.20 1.49 -6.08
C GLY A 14 5.89 1.78 -6.81
N LEU A 15 5.60 3.06 -7.07
CA LEU A 15 4.45 3.48 -7.85
C LEU A 15 4.47 2.94 -9.28
N GLY A 16 5.60 3.04 -9.96
CA GLY A 16 5.76 2.53 -11.32
C GLY A 16 5.55 1.02 -11.39
N LEU A 17 6.13 0.27 -10.44
CA LEU A 17 6.05 -1.19 -10.42
C LEU A 17 4.63 -1.68 -10.10
N ILE A 18 3.96 -1.09 -9.10
CA ILE A 18 2.58 -1.44 -8.75
C ILE A 18 1.63 -1.09 -9.89
N SER A 19 1.79 0.09 -10.50
CA SER A 19 0.98 0.50 -11.66
C SER A 19 1.18 -0.47 -12.82
N LEU A 20 2.41 -0.87 -13.11
CA LEU A 20 2.72 -1.85 -14.16
C LEU A 20 2.04 -3.20 -13.88
N PHE A 21 2.13 -3.71 -12.65
CA PHE A 21 1.50 -4.98 -12.28
C PHE A 21 -0.02 -4.94 -12.37
N ILE A 22 -0.64 -3.83 -11.95
CA ILE A 22 -2.09 -3.64 -12.08
C ILE A 22 -2.48 -3.61 -13.56
N VAL A 23 -1.78 -2.82 -14.39
CA VAL A 23 -2.05 -2.73 -15.83
C VAL A 23 -1.93 -4.10 -16.49
N ILE A 24 -0.82 -4.81 -16.27
CA ILE A 24 -0.60 -6.16 -16.84
C ILE A 24 -1.70 -7.13 -16.39
N GLY A 25 -2.10 -7.10 -15.13
CA GLY A 25 -3.15 -7.96 -14.59
C GLY A 25 -4.55 -7.63 -15.14
N VAL A 26 -4.86 -6.35 -15.35
CA VAL A 26 -6.16 -5.89 -15.89
C VAL A 26 -6.32 -6.29 -17.35
N PHE A 27 -5.26 -6.13 -18.15
CA PHE A 27 -5.29 -6.55 -19.56
C PHE A 27 -5.33 -8.08 -19.75
N ARG A 28 -5.35 -8.85 -18.65
CA ARG A 28 -5.41 -10.33 -18.63
C ARG A 28 -4.44 -10.97 -19.62
N ILE A 29 -3.26 -10.37 -19.75
CA ILE A 29 -2.19 -10.87 -20.63
C ILE A 29 -1.77 -12.28 -20.18
N PHE A 30 -1.97 -12.60 -18.91
CA PHE A 30 -1.63 -13.87 -18.29
C PHE A 30 -2.86 -14.63 -17.76
N PRO A 31 -2.73 -15.96 -17.55
CA PRO A 31 -3.75 -16.77 -16.88
C PRO A 31 -4.20 -16.15 -15.55
N GLU A 32 -5.46 -16.38 -15.19
CA GLU A 32 -6.10 -15.74 -14.02
C GLU A 32 -5.30 -15.89 -12.72
N LYS A 33 -4.75 -17.07 -12.46
CA LYS A 33 -3.91 -17.33 -11.27
C LYS A 33 -2.63 -16.49 -11.24
N VAL A 34 -2.03 -16.22 -12.40
CA VAL A 34 -0.84 -15.37 -12.51
C VAL A 34 -1.21 -13.91 -12.28
N SER A 35 -2.34 -13.47 -12.83
CA SER A 35 -2.86 -12.11 -12.61
C SER A 35 -3.18 -11.86 -11.13
N GLN A 36 -3.76 -12.84 -10.42
CA GLN A 36 -3.97 -12.76 -8.97
C GLN A 36 -2.65 -12.65 -8.19
N GLY A 37 -1.63 -13.41 -8.58
CA GLY A 37 -0.29 -13.31 -7.99
C GLY A 37 0.36 -11.94 -8.22
N LEU A 38 0.14 -11.33 -9.39
CA LEU A 38 0.61 -9.98 -9.70
C LEU A 38 -0.09 -8.93 -8.84
N PHE A 39 -1.41 -9.02 -8.66
CA PHE A 39 -2.17 -8.12 -7.79
C PHE A 39 -1.77 -8.28 -6.32
N LEU A 40 -1.60 -9.52 -5.83
CA LEU A 40 -1.09 -9.78 -4.49
C LEU A 40 0.29 -9.16 -4.29
N SER A 41 1.20 -9.35 -5.25
CA SER A 41 2.55 -8.77 -5.19
C SER A 41 2.50 -7.25 -5.17
N ALA A 42 1.67 -6.64 -6.03
CA ALA A 42 1.47 -5.19 -6.08
C ALA A 42 0.94 -4.65 -4.74
N ALA A 43 -0.07 -5.32 -4.17
CA ALA A 43 -0.64 -4.96 -2.89
C ALA A 43 0.39 -5.06 -1.74
N LEU A 44 1.21 -6.12 -1.70
CA LEU A 44 2.24 -6.32 -0.68
C LEU A 44 3.35 -5.27 -0.77
N ILE A 45 3.78 -4.91 -1.98
CA ILE A 45 4.80 -3.88 -2.19
C ILE A 45 4.30 -2.53 -1.67
N GLY A 46 3.03 -2.21 -1.89
CA GLY A 46 2.43 -0.98 -1.38
C GLY A 46 2.08 -1.01 0.11
N LEU A 47 1.75 -2.18 0.65
CA LEU A 47 1.45 -2.36 2.07
C LEU A 47 2.71 -2.32 2.94
N PHE A 48 3.84 -2.79 2.43
CA PHE A 48 5.08 -2.96 3.22
C PHE A 48 5.54 -1.68 3.95
N PRO A 49 5.60 -0.50 3.31
CA PRO A 49 5.98 0.75 3.98
C PRO A 49 4.99 1.17 5.07
N ALA A 50 3.68 1.09 4.77
CA ALA A 50 2.62 1.42 5.72
C ALA A 50 2.66 0.49 6.94
N MET A 51 2.83 -0.82 6.71
CA MET A 51 2.98 -1.81 7.77
C MET A 51 4.24 -1.57 8.60
N LYS A 52 5.38 -1.27 7.98
CA LYS A 52 6.63 -0.94 8.68
C LYS A 52 6.46 0.29 9.57
N ASN A 53 5.76 1.32 9.09
CA ASN A 53 5.51 2.53 9.87
C ASN A 53 4.54 2.26 11.03
N ALA A 54 3.42 1.60 10.75
CA ALA A 54 2.42 1.20 11.73
C ALA A 54 3.03 0.37 12.88
N ILE A 55 3.88 -0.62 12.56
CA ILE A 55 4.60 -1.44 13.54
C ILE A 55 5.54 -0.58 14.38
N ARG A 56 6.33 0.30 13.73
CA ARG A 56 7.29 1.17 14.43
C ARG A 56 6.58 2.13 15.39
N VAL A 57 5.48 2.74 14.97
CA VAL A 57 4.70 3.68 15.78
C VAL A 57 3.99 2.96 16.92
N SER A 58 3.36 1.81 16.64
CA SER A 58 2.69 1.01 17.67
C SER A 58 3.65 0.52 18.76
N LEU A 59 4.82 -0.01 18.38
CA LEU A 59 5.82 -0.51 19.33
C LEU A 59 6.52 0.60 20.12
N LEU A 60 6.87 1.71 19.47
CA LEU A 60 7.66 2.77 20.12
C LEU A 60 6.81 3.79 20.86
N GLN A 61 5.62 4.11 20.36
CA GLN A 61 4.79 5.19 20.90
C GLN A 61 3.53 4.68 21.63
N LYS A 62 3.22 3.37 21.57
CA LYS A 62 1.99 2.76 22.14
C LYS A 62 0.70 3.49 21.76
N LYS A 63 0.70 4.18 20.62
CA LYS A 63 -0.46 4.91 20.09
C LYS A 63 -1.06 4.12 18.94
N MET A 64 -2.38 3.92 19.01
CA MET A 64 -3.16 3.40 17.89
C MET A 64 -3.33 4.54 16.88
N THR A 65 -2.71 4.39 15.70
CA THR A 65 -2.86 5.32 14.59
C THR A 65 -3.83 4.77 13.56
N LEU A 66 -4.49 5.65 12.81
CA LEU A 66 -5.38 5.28 11.72
C LEU A 66 -4.67 4.40 10.67
N GLU A 67 -3.35 4.56 10.49
CA GLU A 67 -2.53 3.71 9.62
C GLU A 67 -2.62 2.22 9.98
N ILE A 68 -2.66 1.87 11.27
CA ILE A 68 -2.81 0.47 11.71
C ILE A 68 -4.17 -0.07 11.26
N GLY A 69 -5.23 0.74 11.35
CA GLY A 69 -6.57 0.38 10.89
C GLY A 69 -6.61 0.15 9.37
N VAL A 70 -5.99 1.03 8.60
CA VAL A 70 -5.90 0.90 7.14
C VAL A 70 -5.09 -0.34 6.74
N VAL A 71 -3.96 -0.60 7.40
CA VAL A 71 -3.15 -1.81 7.17
C VAL A 71 -3.93 -3.07 7.52
N ALA A 72 -4.66 -3.08 8.64
CA ALA A 72 -5.49 -4.22 9.05
C ALA A 72 -6.64 -4.49 8.05
N LEU A 73 -7.27 -3.43 7.54
CA LEU A 73 -8.32 -3.54 6.53
C LEU A 73 -7.77 -4.09 5.20
N LEU A 74 -6.61 -3.62 4.75
CA LEU A 74 -5.95 -4.15 3.56
C LEU A 74 -5.53 -5.61 3.72
N LEU A 75 -5.03 -6.00 4.89
CA LEU A 75 -4.72 -7.40 5.18
C LEU A 75 -5.97 -8.28 5.12
N THR A 76 -7.11 -7.77 5.61
CA THR A 76 -8.39 -8.49 5.56
C THR A 76 -8.83 -8.69 4.11
N LEU A 77 -8.73 -7.65 3.27
CA LEU A 77 -9.02 -7.76 1.83
C LEU A 77 -8.14 -8.81 1.14
N LEU A 78 -6.84 -8.85 1.45
CA LEU A 78 -5.92 -9.84 0.91
C LEU A 78 -6.26 -11.27 1.33
N ILE A 79 -6.61 -11.50 2.60
CA ILE A 79 -6.99 -12.82 3.10
C ILE A 79 -8.32 -13.28 2.49
N SER A 80 -9.26 -12.36 2.27
CA SER A 80 -10.55 -12.62 1.63
C SER A 80 -10.46 -12.84 0.10
N GLY A 81 -9.29 -12.66 -0.51
CA GLY A 81 -9.07 -12.89 -1.94
C GLY A 81 -9.39 -11.70 -2.84
N TYR A 82 -9.69 -10.52 -2.28
CA TYR A 82 -9.91 -9.27 -3.01
C TYR A 82 -8.57 -8.60 -3.39
N PHE A 83 -7.75 -9.32 -4.17
CA PHE A 83 -6.38 -8.91 -4.48
C PHE A 83 -6.32 -7.65 -5.34
N PHE A 84 -7.28 -7.48 -6.25
CA PHE A 84 -7.31 -6.33 -7.14
C PHE A 84 -7.65 -5.04 -6.39
N GLU A 85 -8.67 -5.10 -5.53
CA GLU A 85 -9.09 -4.01 -4.66
C GLU A 85 -7.97 -3.61 -3.70
N ALA A 86 -7.30 -4.61 -3.10
CA ALA A 86 -6.15 -4.37 -2.24
C ALA A 86 -4.98 -3.71 -3.00
N ALA A 87 -4.70 -4.15 -4.24
CA ALA A 87 -3.65 -3.56 -5.07
C ALA A 87 -3.93 -2.09 -5.42
N ILE A 88 -5.18 -1.78 -5.79
CA ILE A 88 -5.60 -0.41 -6.10
C ILE A 88 -5.56 0.48 -4.85
N ALA A 89 -6.08 0.00 -3.73
CA ALA A 89 -6.06 0.75 -2.48
C ALA A 89 -4.61 1.03 -2.02
N SER A 90 -3.72 0.03 -2.12
CA SER A 90 -2.29 0.21 -1.87
C SER A 90 -1.64 1.21 -2.83
N LEU A 91 -2.02 1.23 -4.11
CA LEU A 91 -1.56 2.23 -5.08
C LEU A 91 -1.99 3.64 -4.65
N PHE A 92 -3.25 3.84 -4.30
CA PHE A 92 -3.75 5.16 -3.86
C PHE A 92 -3.06 5.65 -2.59
N LEU A 93 -2.79 4.77 -1.62
CA LEU A 93 -2.04 5.13 -0.43
C LEU A 93 -0.62 5.59 -0.75
N LEU A 94 0.05 4.90 -1.69
CA LEU A 94 1.38 5.28 -2.16
C LEU A 94 1.37 6.59 -2.93
N VAL A 95 0.38 6.82 -3.80
CA VAL A 95 0.22 8.07 -4.54
C VAL A 95 -0.02 9.22 -3.55
N GLY A 96 -0.93 9.02 -2.60
CA GLY A 96 -1.23 9.96 -1.55
C GLY A 96 0.03 10.34 -0.77
N SER A 97 0.82 9.34 -0.37
CA SER A 97 2.07 9.61 0.34
C SER A 97 3.15 10.24 -0.53
N PHE A 98 3.23 9.91 -1.83
CA PHE A 98 4.23 10.46 -2.75
C PHE A 98 3.99 11.94 -3.06
N LEU A 99 2.71 12.32 -3.21
CA LEU A 99 2.30 13.70 -3.48
C LEU A 99 2.50 14.63 -2.27
N HIS A 100 3.09 14.16 -1.17
CA HIS A 100 3.16 14.89 0.09
C HIS A 100 1.78 15.43 0.52
N LEU A 101 0.69 14.73 0.14
CA LEU A 101 -0.58 14.95 0.79
C LEU A 101 -0.33 14.53 2.22
N ASP A 102 -0.21 15.53 3.09
CA ASP A 102 0.05 15.33 4.51
C ASP A 102 -1.14 14.53 5.04
N PHE A 103 -0.99 13.20 5.10
CA PHE A 103 -1.85 12.34 5.89
C PHE A 103 -1.53 12.53 7.39
N SER A 104 -0.92 13.67 7.78
CA SER A 104 -1.28 14.32 9.04
C SER A 104 -2.76 14.73 8.94
N TRP A 105 -3.63 13.75 9.14
CA TRP A 105 -4.91 14.04 9.75
C TRP A 105 -4.59 14.37 11.22
N ASP A 106 -4.04 15.56 11.42
CA ASP A 106 -4.08 16.24 12.71
C ASP A 106 -5.58 16.42 12.99
N ALA A 107 -6.13 15.44 13.70
CA ALA A 107 -7.32 15.66 14.48
C ALA A 107 -6.90 16.60 15.61
N ASP A 108 -7.01 17.90 15.34
CA ASP A 108 -7.49 18.80 16.39
C ASP A 108 -8.88 18.33 16.85
#